data_AF-A0A933EDV5-F1
#
_entry.id   AF-A0A933EDV5-F1
#
_cell.length_a   1.000
_cell.length_b   1.000
_cell.length_c   1.000
_cell.angle_alpha   90.00
_cell.angle_beta   90.00
_cell.angle_gamma   90.00
#
_symmetry.space_group_name_H-M   'P 1'
#
loop_
_entity.id
_entity.type
_entity.pdbx_description
1 polymer ?
#
loop_
_entity_poly.entity_id
_entity_poly.type
_entity_poly.pdbx_seq_one_letter_code
_entity_poly.pdbx_strand_id
1 'polypeptide(L)' 'MAGRLTVRGVSRDVTFRATVLALPEQYVGEGEFVVRMSDFGIPIPRLLIFVAEDPVRVKVKVVARRA' A
#
# COMPACT_ATOMS: atom_id res chain seq x y z
N MET A 1 3.45 10.83 5.31
CA MET A 1 2.83 11.32 4.05
C MET A 1 1.38 10.88 4.01
N ALA A 2 0.52 11.63 3.33
CA ALA A 2 -0.88 11.29 3.13
C ALA A 2 -1.18 11.18 1.63
N GLY A 3 -2.11 10.32 1.25
CA GLY A 3 -2.53 10.14 -0.14
C GLY A 3 -3.89 9.48 -0.23
N ARG A 4 -4.48 9.49 -1.43
CA ARG A 4 -5.75 8.82 -1.70
C ARG A 4 -5.50 7.49 -2.39
N LEU A 5 -5.86 6.39 -1.73
CA LEU A 5 -5.83 5.05 -2.30
C LEU A 5 -7.21 4.71 -2.85
N THR A 6 -7.29 4.26 -4.10
CA THR A 6 -8.54 3.79 -4.71
C THR A 6 -8.41 2.32 -5.06
N VAL A 7 -9.32 1.49 -4.53
CA VAL A 7 -9.37 0.05 -4.81
C VAL A 7 -10.80 -0.30 -5.21
N ARG A 8 -10.97 -0.92 -6.38
CA ARG A 8 -12.29 -1.28 -6.94
C ARG A 8 -13.32 -0.13 -6.90
N GLY A 9 -12.87 1.10 -7.19
CA GLY A 9 -13.72 2.29 -7.21
C GLY A 9 -14.03 2.92 -5.84
N VAL A 10 -13.59 2.32 -4.74
CA VAL A 10 -13.71 2.91 -3.40
C VAL A 10 -12.43 3.65 -3.06
N SER A 11 -12.53 4.95 -2.77
CA SER A 11 -11.40 5.79 -2.38
C SER A 11 -11.34 6.00 -0.87
N ARG A 12 -10.15 5.89 -0.30
CA ARG A 12 -9.85 6.18 1.11
C ARG A 12 -8.57 7.01 1.21
N ASP A 13 -8.55 7.93 2.17
CA ASP A 13 -7.32 8.63 2.52
C ASP A 13 -6.47 7.71 3.41
N VAL A 14 -5.19 7.57 3.05
CA VAL A 14 -4.23 6.73 3.76
C VAL A 14 -3.03 7.56 4.17
N THR A 15 -2.52 7.29 5.37
CA THR A 15 -1.26 7.84 5.85
C THR A 15 -0.22 6.75 5.83
N PHE A 16 0.96 7.05 5.29
CA PHE A 16 2.07 6.11 5.20
C PHE A 16 3.40 6.81 5.47
N ARG A 17 4.36 6.03 5.93
CA ARG A 17 5.76 6.45 6.01
C ARG A 17 6.47 5.95 4.77
N ALA A 18 7.27 6.81 4.17
CA ALA A 18 8.22 6.39 3.15
C ALA A 18 9.58 7.02 3.40
N THR A 19 10.61 6.30 3.02
CA THR A 19 12.00 6.73 3.02
C THR A 19 12.42 6.93 1.58
N VAL A 20 13.10 8.03 1.30
CA VAL A 20 13.65 8.32 -0.03
C VAL A 20 15.16 8.45 0.08
N LEU A 21 15.88 7.64 -0.68
CA LEU A 21 17.33 7.74 -0.82
C LEU A 21 17.65 8.35 -2.20
N ALA A 22 18.34 9.49 -2.18
CA ALA A 22 18.90 10.10 -3.37
C ALA A 22 20.27 9.50 -3.67
N LEU A 23 20.43 8.97 -4.88
CA LEU A 23 21.70 8.49 -5.44
C LEU A 23 22.05 9.36 -6.64
N PRO A 24 23.32 9.36 -7.12
CA PRO A 24 23.77 10.28 -8.17
C PRO A 24 22.88 10.29 -9.43
N GLU A 25 22.40 9.12 -9.85
CA GLU A 25 21.63 8.96 -11.10
C GLU A 25 20.18 8.48 -10.90
N GLN A 26 19.77 8.26 -9.64
CA GLN A 26 18.47 7.68 -9.35
C GLN A 26 17.96 8.01 -7.96
N TYR A 27 16.65 7.91 -7.78
CA TYR A 27 16.01 7.96 -6.47
C TYR A 27 15.40 6.60 -6.15
N VAL A 28 15.60 6.14 -4.92
CA VAL A 28 14.98 4.93 -4.40
C VAL A 28 14.00 5.32 -3.31
N GLY A 29 12.71 5.09 -3.53
CA GLY A 29 11.65 5.29 -2.56
C GLY A 29 11.16 3.96 -2.01
N GLU A 30 11.07 3.83 -0.69
CA GLU A 30 10.50 2.66 -0.02
C GLU A 30 9.41 3.10 0.95
N GLY A 31 8.26 2.44 0.94
CA GLY A 31 7.15 2.75 1.84
C GLY A 31 6.41 1.50 2.28
N GLU A 32 5.93 1.54 3.52
CA GLU A 32 5.12 0.47 4.09
C GLU A 32 3.94 1.06 4.88
N PHE A 33 2.76 0.50 4.66
CA PHE A 33 1.56 0.85 5.40
C PHE A 33 0.57 -0.32 5.43
N VAL A 34 -0.38 -0.24 6.35
CA VAL A 34 -1.43 -1.24 6.52
C VAL A 34 -2.76 -0.61 6.14
N VAL A 35 -3.54 -1.32 5.33
CA VAL A 35 -4.93 -1.00 5.04
C VAL A 35 -5.80 -2.20 5.43
N ARG A 36 -7.12 -2.04 5.47
CA ARG A 36 -8.05 -3.16 5.66
C ARG A 36 -8.79 -3.47 4.37
N MET A 37 -8.98 -4.74 4.03
CA MET A 37 -9.81 -5.13 2.88
C MET A 37 -11.24 -4.60 3.03
N SER A 38 -11.78 -4.68 4.25
CA SER A 38 -13.11 -4.24 4.60
C SER A 38 -13.36 -2.75 4.33
N ASP A 39 -12.36 -1.88 4.52
CA ASP A 39 -12.46 -0.43 4.25
C ASP A 39 -12.78 -0.11 2.77
N PHE A 40 -12.44 -1.04 1.88
CA PHE A 40 -12.65 -0.96 0.43
C PHE A 40 -13.78 -1.87 -0.06
N GLY A 41 -14.58 -2.44 0.84
CA GLY A 41 -15.70 -3.33 0.48
C GLY A 41 -15.26 -4.67 -0.11
N ILE A 42 -14.02 -5.09 0.15
CA ILE A 42 -13.54 -6.41 -0.23
C ILE A 42 -13.93 -7.39 0.88
N PRO A 43 -14.75 -8.41 0.59
CA PRO A 43 -15.14 -9.37 1.61
C PRO A 43 -13.93 -10.19 2.04
N ILE A 44 -13.82 -10.44 3.35
CA ILE A 44 -12.75 -11.26 3.91
C ILE A 44 -12.99 -12.72 3.52
N PRO A 45 -12.10 -13.36 2.74
CA PRO A 45 -12.26 -14.77 2.37
C PRO A 45 -12.26 -15.67 3.60
N ARG A 46 -13.24 -16.58 3.66
CA ARG A 46 -13.37 -17.62 4.68
C ARG A 46 -13.47 -18.96 3.96
N LEU A 47 -12.55 -19.88 4.23
CA LEU A 47 -12.59 -21.25 3.71
C LEU A 47 -12.42 -22.23 4.87
N LEU A 48 -13.47 -22.98 5.22
CA LEU A 48 -13.53 -24.09 6.19
C LEU A 48 -12.71 -23.91 7.49
N ILE A 49 -11.38 -24.03 7.44
CA ILE A 49 -10.45 -23.91 8.57
C ILE A 49 -9.54 -22.65 8.54
N PHE A 50 -9.63 -21.81 7.51
CA PHE A 50 -8.82 -20.62 7.30
C PHE A 50 -9.69 -19.37 7.11
N VAL A 51 -9.32 -18.30 7.81
CA VAL A 51 -9.87 -16.96 7.63
C VAL A 51 -8.70 -16.06 7.27
N ALA A 52 -8.77 -15.40 6.11
CA ALA A 52 -7.77 -14.40 5.78
C ALA A 52 -7.86 -13.24 6.78
N GLU A 53 -6.71 -12.68 7.16
CA GLU A 53 -6.71 -11.49 7.99
C GLU A 53 -7.19 -10.28 7.16
N ASP A 54 -8.09 -9.48 7.74
CA ASP A 54 -8.53 -8.21 7.16
C ASP A 54 -7.39 -7.20 6.90
N PRO A 55 -6.39 -7.02 7.80
CA PRO A 55 -5.26 -6.13 7.52
C PRO A 55 -4.39 -6.64 6.37
N VAL A 56 -4.14 -5.77 5.41
CA VAL A 56 -3.24 -5.97 4.27
C VAL A 56 -2.05 -5.04 4.43
N ARG A 57 -0.85 -5.62 4.52
CA ARG A 57 0.40 -4.88 4.53
C ARG A 57 0.83 -4.59 3.09
N VAL A 58 0.82 -3.32 2.71
CA VAL A 58 1.27 -2.86 1.41
C VAL A 58 2.73 -2.42 1.53
N LYS A 59 3.59 -3.01 0.70
CA LYS A 59 5.01 -2.63 0.57
C LYS A 59 5.24 -2.09 -0.83
N VAL A 60 5.84 -0.91 -0.91
CA VAL A 60 6.13 -0.22 -2.17
C VAL A 60 7.62 0.04 -2.25
N LYS A 61 8.21 -0.27 -3.41
CA LYS A 61 9.57 0.12 -3.77
C LYS A 61 9.54 0.74 -5.16
N VAL A 62 10.02 1.97 -5.27
CA VAL A 62 10.07 2.74 -6.51
C VAL A 62 11.53 3.09 -6.79
N VAL A 63 11.95 2.89 -8.04
CA VAL A 63 13.23 3.40 -8.54
C VAL A 63 12.91 4.36 -9.67
N ALA A 64 13.25 5.64 -9.46
CA ALA A 64 13.10 6.68 -10.47
C ALA A 64 14.47 7.02 -11.05
N ARG A 65 14.57 7.04 -12.38
CA ARG A 65 15.76 7.44 -13.13
C ARG A 65 15.41 8.63 -14.02
N ARG A 66 16.40 9.47 -14.32
CA ARG A 66 16.22 10.53 -15.32
C ARG A 66 15.98 9.89 -16.69
N ALA A 67 14.94 10.35 -17.38
CA ALA A 67 14.62 9.94 -18.75
C ALA A 67 15.49 10.70 -19.76
#